data_AF-F0J8V4-F1
#
_entry.id   AF-F0J8V4-F1
#
_cell.length_a   1.000
_cell.length_b   1.000
_cell.length_c   1.000
_cell.angle_alpha   90.00
_cell.angle_beta   90.00
_cell.angle_gamma   90.00
#
_symmetry.space_group_name_H-M   'P 1'
#
loop_
_entity.id
_entity.type
_entity.pdbx_description
1 polymer ?
#
loop_
_entity_poly.entity_id
_entity_poly.type
_entity_poly.pdbx_seq_one_letter_code
_entity_poly.pdbx_strand_id
1 'polypeptide(L)'
;MATCFGCIRRCFNAGGFTSGNSQANRLPTVVLDMLHMGQDVVIVKNGQRICGSGAALANAPLVQNKSYFEVKVQQAGLWGLGVATQKTDLNRVPLGQDLESCVLTSDSTVVCNKEVLHKLQQTIQEGDVIGVTYDHLELNFYLNGTDLHIPVTGVKGEVFPVLYVDDGAILDAVFSS
;
A
#
# COMPACT_ATOMS: atom_id res chain seq x y z
N MET A 1 43.36 0.35 53.39
CA MET A 1 43.57 1.77 53.74
C MET A 1 44.21 2.47 52.58
N ALA A 2 43.50 3.43 51.98
CA ALA A 2 44.04 4.62 51.32
C ALA A 2 42.83 5.42 50.82
N THR A 3 42.45 6.42 51.58
CA THR A 3 41.43 7.42 51.28
C THR A 3 42.10 8.62 50.59
N CYS A 4 41.53 9.12 49.50
CA CYS A 4 41.63 10.52 49.04
C CYS A 4 40.31 10.80 48.29
N PHE A 5 39.29 11.42 48.88
CA PHE A 5 39.08 12.84 49.21
C PHE A 5 39.16 13.81 48.01
N GLY A 6 38.00 14.41 47.69
CA GLY A 6 37.83 15.67 46.94
C GLY A 6 37.60 15.49 45.44
N CYS A 7 36.61 16.09 44.76
CA CYS A 7 35.69 17.16 45.10
C CYS A 7 34.43 17.07 44.22
N ILE A 8 33.24 17.01 44.84
CA ILE A 8 31.98 17.43 44.22
C ILE A 8 31.92 18.97 44.34
N ARG A 9 31.94 19.69 43.21
CA ARG A 9 31.12 20.89 42.97
C ARG A 9 31.36 21.47 41.57
N ARG A 10 30.30 21.40 40.76
CA ARG A 10 29.71 22.48 39.96
C ARG A 10 30.68 23.49 39.35
N CYS A 11 31.04 23.26 38.09
CA CYS A 11 31.21 24.34 37.13
C CYS A 11 29.96 24.39 36.25
N PHE A 12 29.04 25.28 36.61
CA PHE A 12 28.06 25.83 35.67
C PHE A 12 28.87 26.45 34.51
N ASN A 13 28.80 25.85 33.33
CA ASN A 13 29.04 26.58 32.10
C ASN A 13 27.87 26.31 31.16
N ALA A 14 27.20 27.40 30.79
CA ALA A 14 26.19 27.42 29.76
C ALA A 14 26.86 27.01 28.43
N GLY A 15 26.43 25.87 27.88
CA GLY A 15 26.89 25.37 26.60
C GLY A 15 25.97 24.24 26.20
N GLY A 16 25.18 24.46 25.15
CA GLY A 16 24.09 23.58 24.75
C GLY A 16 24.52 22.14 24.55
N PHE A 17 23.91 21.24 25.31
CA PHE A 17 23.91 19.82 24.99
C PHE A 17 22.90 19.58 23.87
N THR A 18 23.35 19.75 22.62
CA THR A 18 22.72 19.06 21.49
C THR A 18 23.04 17.59 21.66
N SER A 19 22.18 16.87 22.39
CA SER A 19 22.16 15.41 22.31
C SER A 19 21.84 15.09 20.86
N GLY A 20 22.84 14.62 20.12
CA GLY A 20 22.72 14.26 18.72
C GLY A 20 21.51 13.35 18.55
N ASN A 21 20.55 13.82 17.75
CA ASN A 21 19.55 12.95 17.16
C ASN A 21 20.33 11.86 16.44
N SER A 22 20.37 10.67 17.02
CA SER A 22 20.58 9.45 16.26
C SER A 22 19.48 9.46 15.20
N GLN A 23 19.80 9.93 14.00
CA GLN A 23 19.00 9.67 12.82
C GLN A 23 19.06 8.15 12.63
N ALA A 24 18.19 7.45 13.35
CA ALA A 24 17.84 6.09 13.00
C ALA A 24 17.43 6.19 11.52
N ASN A 25 18.20 5.50 10.68
CA ASN A 25 17.98 5.39 9.25
C ASN A 25 16.62 4.72 9.05
N ARG A 26 15.53 5.48 9.20
CA ARG A 26 14.17 4.99 8.98
C ARG A 26 14.11 4.74 7.48
N LEU A 27 14.05 3.46 7.13
CA LEU A 27 13.68 3.05 5.78
C LEU A 27 12.43 3.85 5.38
N PRO A 28 12.37 4.36 4.14
CA PRO A 28 11.23 5.15 3.69
C PRO A 28 9.95 4.34 3.88
N THR A 29 8.98 4.92 4.58
CA THR A 29 7.67 4.30 4.78
C THR A 29 6.96 4.19 3.44
N VAL A 30 6.46 2.99 3.13
CA VAL A 30 5.65 2.76 1.94
C VAL A 30 4.25 3.35 2.16
N VAL A 31 3.81 4.19 1.24
CA VAL A 31 2.50 4.89 1.27
C VAL A 31 1.96 5.04 -0.16
N LEU A 32 0.69 5.41 -0.29
CA LEU A 32 0.12 5.85 -1.57
C LEU A 32 0.83 7.12 -2.04
N ASP A 33 1.27 7.12 -3.30
CA ASP A 33 2.11 8.14 -3.87
C ASP A 33 1.28 9.31 -4.43
N MET A 34 1.51 10.51 -3.88
CA MET A 34 0.86 11.73 -4.33
C MET A 34 1.38 12.23 -5.69
N LEU A 35 2.52 11.71 -6.16
CA LEU A 35 3.07 12.02 -7.48
C LEU A 35 2.53 11.08 -8.58
N HIS A 36 1.98 9.93 -8.19
CA HIS A 36 1.45 8.91 -9.10
C HIS A 36 0.01 8.56 -8.72
N MET A 37 -0.88 9.54 -8.93
CA MET A 37 -2.31 9.44 -8.67
C MET A 37 -3.12 10.11 -9.79
N GLY A 38 -4.37 9.67 -9.97
CA GLY A 38 -5.33 10.30 -10.87
C GLY A 38 -5.69 11.72 -10.44
N GLN A 39 -6.13 12.53 -11.40
CA GLN A 39 -6.35 13.97 -11.25
C GLN A 39 -7.42 14.31 -10.19
N ASP A 40 -8.45 13.46 -10.08
CA ASP A 40 -9.59 13.62 -9.17
C ASP A 40 -9.52 12.68 -7.96
N VAL A 41 -8.36 12.07 -7.74
CA VAL A 41 -8.08 11.25 -6.55
C VAL A 41 -7.73 12.18 -5.39
N VAL A 42 -8.10 11.77 -4.18
CA VAL A 42 -7.76 12.46 -2.94
C VAL A 42 -7.10 11.45 -2.01
N ILE A 43 -5.86 11.73 -1.61
CA ILE A 43 -5.10 10.92 -0.67
C ILE A 43 -5.01 11.65 0.68
N VAL A 44 -5.44 11.00 1.75
CA VAL A 44 -5.42 11.53 3.12
C VAL A 44 -4.84 10.50 4.10
N LYS A 45 -4.91 10.79 5.41
CA LYS A 45 -4.34 9.95 6.49
C LYS A 45 -2.86 9.58 6.23
N ASN A 46 -2.02 10.57 5.94
CA ASN A 46 -0.58 10.38 5.70
C ASN A 46 -0.27 9.36 4.59
N GLY A 47 -1.02 9.40 3.49
CA GLY A 47 -0.79 8.48 2.36
C GLY A 47 -1.39 7.09 2.54
N GLN A 48 -2.29 6.91 3.51
CA GLN A 48 -2.91 5.61 3.78
C GLN A 48 -4.36 5.51 3.30
N ARG A 49 -5.04 6.63 3.03
CA ARG A 49 -6.45 6.62 2.59
C ARG A 49 -6.58 7.21 1.20
N ILE A 50 -7.36 6.55 0.35
CA ILE A 50 -7.74 7.02 -0.98
C ILE A 50 -9.27 7.17 -1.06
N CYS A 51 -9.72 8.27 -1.67
CA CYS A 51 -11.09 8.56 -2.06
C CYS A 51 -11.11 9.45 -3.32
N GLY A 52 -12.29 9.83 -3.82
CA GLY A 52 -12.42 10.61 -5.06
C GLY A 52 -12.72 9.71 -6.26
N SER A 53 -12.17 10.05 -7.42
CA SER A 53 -12.32 9.27 -8.66
C SER A 53 -10.97 9.07 -9.36
N GLY A 54 -10.56 7.82 -9.55
CA GLY A 54 -9.28 7.46 -10.18
C GLY A 54 -8.48 6.44 -9.36
N ALA A 55 -7.20 6.28 -9.71
CA ALA A 55 -6.29 5.33 -9.08
C ALA A 55 -5.02 6.00 -8.52
N ALA A 56 -4.33 5.33 -7.61
CA ALA A 56 -3.00 5.72 -7.14
C ALA A 56 -2.10 4.50 -6.96
N LEU A 57 -0.82 4.67 -7.30
CA LEU A 57 0.23 3.69 -7.02
C LEU A 57 0.82 3.94 -5.63
N ALA A 58 1.44 2.92 -5.02
CA ALA A 58 2.33 3.17 -3.88
C ALA A 58 3.68 3.72 -4.35
N ASN A 59 4.43 4.34 -3.43
CA ASN A 59 5.72 4.98 -3.70
C ASN A 59 6.91 4.00 -3.81
N ALA A 60 6.67 2.69 -3.71
CA ALA A 60 7.70 1.66 -3.79
C ALA A 60 7.23 0.46 -4.64
N PRO A 61 8.09 -0.06 -5.54
CA PRO A 61 7.76 -1.23 -6.34
C PRO A 61 7.83 -2.50 -5.51
N LEU A 62 7.11 -3.53 -5.95
CA LEU A 62 7.14 -4.88 -5.38
C LEU A 62 8.36 -5.63 -5.89
N VAL A 63 9.56 -5.19 -5.49
CA VAL A 63 10.85 -5.81 -5.86
C VAL A 63 11.31 -6.91 -4.91
N GLN A 64 10.65 -7.07 -3.76
CA GLN A 64 11.03 -8.07 -2.75
C GLN A 64 10.49 -9.46 -3.08
N ASN A 65 11.21 -10.50 -2.65
CA ASN A 65 10.86 -11.90 -2.95
C ASN A 65 9.47 -12.31 -2.46
N LYS A 66 8.89 -11.63 -1.47
CA LYS A 66 7.52 -11.81 -0.98
C LYS A 66 7.01 -10.49 -0.43
N SER A 67 6.24 -9.78 -1.25
CA SER A 67 5.61 -8.52 -0.84
C SER A 67 4.21 -8.80 -0.31
N TYR A 68 3.82 -8.09 0.74
CA TYR A 68 2.48 -8.15 1.33
C TYR A 68 1.97 -6.76 1.68
N PHE A 69 0.71 -6.50 1.38
CA PHE A 69 -0.01 -5.32 1.85
C PHE A 69 -1.48 -5.63 2.06
N GLU A 70 -2.11 -4.82 2.90
CA GLU A 70 -3.53 -4.95 3.22
C GLU A 70 -4.29 -3.69 2.79
N VAL A 71 -5.54 -3.88 2.42
CA VAL A 71 -6.46 -2.79 2.11
C VAL A 71 -7.78 -3.06 2.80
N LYS A 72 -8.21 -2.11 3.62
CA LYS A 72 -9.51 -2.14 4.28
C LYS A 72 -10.53 -1.34 3.48
N VAL A 73 -11.67 -1.96 3.19
CA VAL A 73 -12.82 -1.28 2.58
C VAL A 73 -13.51 -0.45 3.67
N GLN A 74 -13.34 0.87 3.64
CA GLN A 74 -13.93 1.77 4.64
C GLN A 74 -15.35 2.15 4.26
N GLN A 75 -15.58 2.35 2.97
CA GLN A 75 -16.87 2.61 2.38
C GLN A 75 -16.90 1.95 0.99
N ALA A 76 -17.99 1.26 0.68
CA ALA A 76 -18.22 0.61 -0.60
C ALA A 76 -18.55 1.66 -1.68
N GLY A 77 -18.68 1.18 -2.90
CA GLY A 77 -18.76 1.97 -4.13
C GLY A 77 -18.03 1.21 -5.22
N LEU A 78 -17.51 1.92 -6.21
CA LEU A 78 -16.66 1.32 -7.23
C LEU A 78 -15.21 1.38 -6.76
N TRP A 79 -14.57 0.22 -6.61
CA TRP A 79 -13.19 0.16 -6.17
C TRP A 79 -12.49 -1.07 -6.71
N GLY A 80 -11.16 -1.07 -6.62
CA GLY A 80 -10.35 -2.25 -6.87
C GLY A 80 -8.92 -2.04 -6.42
N LEU A 81 -8.20 -3.15 -6.27
CA LEU A 81 -6.84 -3.14 -5.76
C LEU A 81 -6.04 -4.31 -6.32
N GLY A 82 -4.73 -4.16 -6.38
CA GLY A 82 -3.84 -5.22 -6.87
C GLY A 82 -2.50 -4.64 -7.25
N VAL A 83 -2.02 -4.97 -8.43
CA VAL A 83 -0.72 -4.54 -8.94
C VAL A 83 -0.84 -3.85 -10.29
N ALA A 84 0.00 -2.85 -10.52
CA ALA A 84 0.09 -2.16 -11.80
C ALA A 84 1.50 -1.63 -12.08
N THR A 85 1.85 -1.45 -13.34
CA THR A 85 3.05 -0.72 -13.75
C THR A 85 2.79 0.79 -13.71
N GLN A 86 3.87 1.59 -13.72
CA GLN A 86 3.79 3.06 -13.85
C GLN A 86 3.16 3.56 -15.16
N LYS A 87 2.95 2.68 -16.16
CA LYS A 87 2.35 3.06 -17.45
C LYS A 87 0.82 3.05 -17.43
N THR A 88 0.22 2.52 -16.36
CA THR A 88 -1.23 2.46 -16.21
C THR A 88 -1.84 3.85 -16.20
N ASP A 89 -2.94 4.06 -16.94
CA ASP A 89 -3.68 5.31 -16.91
C ASP A 89 -4.51 5.41 -15.62
N LEU A 90 -4.01 6.19 -14.65
CA LEU A 90 -4.61 6.33 -13.33
C LEU A 90 -5.90 7.17 -13.31
N ASN A 91 -6.25 7.82 -14.43
CA ASN A 91 -7.52 8.58 -14.53
C ASN A 91 -8.67 7.70 -15.03
N ARG A 92 -8.37 6.51 -15.55
CA ARG A 92 -9.36 5.63 -16.17
C ARG A 92 -9.65 4.43 -15.27
N VAL A 93 -10.77 4.51 -14.56
CA VAL A 93 -11.29 3.42 -13.73
C VAL A 93 -12.55 2.81 -14.38
N PRO A 94 -12.83 1.51 -14.21
CA PRO A 94 -12.06 0.52 -13.46
C PRO A 94 -10.75 0.10 -14.17
N LEU A 95 -9.76 -0.31 -13.37
CA LEU A 95 -8.49 -0.88 -13.87
C LEU A 95 -8.65 -2.34 -14.35
N GLY A 96 -7.55 -2.96 -14.78
CA GLY A 96 -7.53 -4.31 -15.33
C GLY A 96 -7.92 -4.36 -16.81
N GLN A 97 -8.06 -3.22 -17.47
CA GLN A 97 -8.49 -3.09 -18.87
C GLN A 97 -7.32 -3.06 -19.87
N ASP A 98 -6.10 -3.29 -19.40
CA ASP A 98 -4.87 -3.27 -20.17
C ASP A 98 -3.86 -4.29 -19.63
N LEU A 99 -2.70 -4.35 -20.28
CA LEU A 99 -1.59 -5.22 -19.87
C LEU A 99 -0.83 -4.67 -18.65
N GLU A 100 -1.14 -3.45 -18.22
CA GLU A 100 -0.35 -2.73 -17.22
C GLU A 100 -0.92 -2.91 -15.82
N SER A 101 -2.14 -3.44 -15.67
CA SER A 101 -2.83 -3.59 -14.39
C SER A 101 -3.53 -4.94 -14.22
N CYS A 102 -3.53 -5.45 -12.98
CA CYS A 102 -4.14 -6.70 -12.59
C CYS A 102 -4.72 -6.55 -11.18
N VAL A 103 -6.05 -6.60 -11.07
CA VAL A 103 -6.78 -6.09 -9.89
C VAL A 103 -7.95 -6.99 -9.49
N LEU A 104 -8.18 -7.08 -8.18
CA LEU A 104 -9.43 -7.54 -7.60
C LEU A 104 -10.39 -6.34 -7.51
N THR A 105 -11.61 -6.52 -8.01
CA THR A 105 -12.62 -5.47 -8.13
C THR A 105 -13.70 -5.59 -7.06
N SER A 106 -14.47 -4.51 -6.86
CA SER A 106 -15.66 -4.47 -6.01
C SER A 106 -16.72 -5.52 -6.37
N ASP A 107 -16.77 -5.95 -7.64
CA ASP A 107 -17.65 -7.03 -8.11
C ASP A 107 -17.15 -8.44 -7.74
N SER A 108 -16.11 -8.52 -6.89
CA SER A 108 -15.50 -9.77 -6.45
C SER A 108 -15.00 -10.60 -7.64
N THR A 109 -14.36 -9.93 -8.60
CA THR A 109 -13.70 -10.53 -9.76
C THR A 109 -12.26 -10.07 -9.86
N VAL A 110 -11.37 -10.96 -10.30
CA VAL A 110 -9.97 -10.63 -10.60
C VAL A 110 -9.84 -10.42 -12.10
N VAL A 111 -9.45 -9.22 -12.51
CA VAL A 111 -9.41 -8.79 -13.91
C VAL A 111 -8.01 -8.33 -14.28
N CYS A 112 -7.46 -8.89 -15.35
CA CYS A 112 -6.16 -8.53 -15.90
C CYS A 112 -6.27 -8.57 -17.43
N ASN A 113 -5.80 -7.53 -18.13
CA ASN A 113 -5.89 -7.45 -19.59
C ASN A 113 -7.30 -7.68 -20.18
N LYS A 114 -8.34 -7.08 -19.56
CA LYS A 114 -9.76 -7.20 -19.91
C LYS A 114 -10.37 -8.59 -19.71
N GLU A 115 -9.58 -9.55 -19.22
CA GLU A 115 -10.03 -10.91 -18.97
C GLU A 115 -10.36 -11.07 -17.49
N VAL A 116 -11.55 -11.60 -17.21
CA VAL A 116 -11.94 -12.02 -15.87
C VAL A 116 -11.32 -13.39 -15.61
N LEU A 117 -10.25 -13.41 -14.84
CA LEU A 117 -9.49 -14.64 -14.53
C LEU A 117 -10.17 -15.46 -13.44
N HIS A 118 -10.70 -14.78 -12.43
CA HIS A 118 -11.36 -15.41 -11.28
C HIS A 118 -12.62 -14.65 -10.90
N LYS A 119 -13.60 -15.38 -10.37
CA LYS A 119 -14.81 -14.83 -9.75
C LYS A 119 -15.01 -15.48 -8.40
N LEU A 120 -14.98 -14.66 -7.35
CA LEU A 120 -15.16 -15.13 -5.98
C LEU A 120 -16.64 -15.49 -5.76
N GLN A 121 -16.89 -16.49 -4.92
CA GLN A 121 -18.25 -16.86 -4.51
C GLN A 121 -18.78 -15.95 -3.39
N GLN A 122 -17.89 -15.42 -2.57
CA GLN A 122 -18.21 -14.50 -1.48
C GLN A 122 -18.12 -13.05 -1.94
N THR A 123 -19.05 -12.23 -1.45
CA THR A 123 -19.06 -10.79 -1.70
C THR A 123 -18.24 -10.05 -0.65
N ILE A 124 -17.43 -9.11 -1.09
CA ILE A 124 -16.63 -8.24 -0.22
C ILE A 124 -17.50 -7.08 0.28
N GLN A 125 -17.48 -6.82 1.58
CA GLN A 125 -18.33 -5.84 2.26
C GLN A 125 -17.51 -4.71 2.88
N GLU A 126 -18.21 -3.63 3.25
CA GLU A 126 -17.62 -2.59 4.10
C GLU A 126 -17.11 -3.17 5.42
N GLY A 127 -15.90 -2.76 5.80
CA GLY A 127 -15.20 -3.25 6.98
C GLY A 127 -14.23 -4.40 6.71
N ASP A 128 -14.38 -5.11 5.58
CA ASP A 128 -13.49 -6.21 5.21
C ASP A 128 -12.06 -5.73 4.93
N VAL A 129 -11.10 -6.61 5.21
CA VAL A 129 -9.68 -6.41 4.94
C VAL A 129 -9.24 -7.40 3.87
N ILE A 130 -8.70 -6.86 2.79
CA ILE A 130 -8.19 -7.62 1.65
C ILE A 130 -6.65 -7.61 1.75
N GLY A 131 -6.06 -8.80 1.90
CA GLY A 131 -4.61 -8.97 1.82
C GLY A 131 -4.19 -9.27 0.40
N VAL A 132 -3.03 -8.77 -0.01
CA VAL A 132 -2.45 -9.02 -1.33
C VAL A 132 -1.01 -9.50 -1.16
N THR A 133 -0.66 -10.60 -1.81
CA THR A 133 0.71 -11.10 -1.88
C THR A 133 1.21 -11.10 -3.31
N TYR A 134 2.48 -10.75 -3.51
CA TYR A 134 3.16 -10.87 -4.79
C TYR A 134 4.62 -11.31 -4.61
N ASP A 135 5.06 -12.31 -5.35
CA ASP A 135 6.41 -12.88 -5.27
C ASP A 135 7.19 -12.89 -6.60
N HIS A 136 6.80 -12.04 -7.55
CA HIS A 136 7.27 -11.98 -8.96
C HIS A 136 6.78 -13.10 -9.88
N LEU A 137 6.23 -14.18 -9.33
CA LEU A 137 5.66 -15.28 -10.11
C LEU A 137 4.14 -15.27 -10.03
N GLU A 138 3.62 -15.01 -8.83
CA GLU A 138 2.23 -15.17 -8.48
C GLU A 138 1.72 -13.99 -7.66
N LEU A 139 0.56 -13.46 -8.08
CA LEU A 139 -0.29 -12.55 -7.34
C LEU A 139 -1.41 -13.36 -6.70
N ASN A 140 -1.64 -13.22 -5.40
CA ASN A 140 -2.76 -13.86 -4.72
C ASN A 140 -3.44 -12.90 -3.73
N PHE A 141 -4.68 -13.23 -3.37
CA PHE A 141 -5.55 -12.40 -2.55
C PHE A 141 -6.08 -13.16 -1.34
N TYR A 142 -6.28 -12.43 -0.25
CA TYR A 142 -6.82 -12.92 1.02
C TYR A 142 -8.01 -12.06 1.41
N LEU A 143 -9.04 -12.64 2.01
CA LEU A 143 -10.13 -11.90 2.62
C LEU A 143 -10.18 -12.19 4.12
N ASN A 144 -10.05 -11.14 4.94
CA ASN A 144 -10.04 -11.22 6.41
C ASN A 144 -9.04 -12.27 6.92
N GLY A 145 -7.84 -12.31 6.32
CA GLY A 145 -6.77 -13.26 6.63
C GLY A 145 -6.94 -14.68 6.07
N THR A 146 -8.06 -14.98 5.39
CA THR A 146 -8.31 -16.27 4.75
C THR A 146 -7.88 -16.22 3.28
N ASP A 147 -7.07 -17.19 2.85
CA ASP A 147 -6.64 -17.33 1.46
C ASP A 147 -7.84 -17.58 0.54
N LEU A 148 -7.96 -16.82 -0.54
CA LEU A 148 -9.01 -16.99 -1.53
C LEU A 148 -8.69 -18.07 -2.57
N HIS A 149 -7.44 -18.56 -2.61
CA HIS A 149 -6.94 -19.58 -3.53
C HIS A 149 -7.18 -19.23 -5.01
N ILE A 150 -6.92 -17.98 -5.38
CA ILE A 150 -7.12 -17.42 -6.73
C ILE A 150 -5.82 -16.84 -7.30
N PRO A 151 -4.77 -17.66 -7.45
CA PRO A 151 -3.49 -17.18 -7.93
C PRO A 151 -3.60 -16.66 -9.37
N VAL A 152 -2.92 -15.56 -9.63
CA VAL A 152 -2.71 -15.00 -10.97
C VAL A 152 -1.24 -14.99 -11.28
N THR A 153 -0.88 -15.55 -12.44
CA THR A 153 0.51 -15.61 -12.92
C THR A 153 0.67 -14.80 -14.19
N GLY A 154 1.92 -14.54 -14.58
CA GLY A 154 2.20 -13.87 -15.85
C GLY A 154 2.04 -12.34 -15.83
N VAL A 155 1.96 -11.74 -14.64
CA VAL A 155 2.15 -10.30 -14.45
C VAL A 155 3.57 -9.93 -14.91
N LYS A 156 3.70 -8.88 -15.73
CA LYS A 156 4.98 -8.50 -16.36
C LYS A 156 5.42 -7.10 -15.95
N GLY A 157 6.72 -6.90 -15.90
CA GLY A 157 7.34 -5.61 -15.62
C GLY A 157 7.53 -5.33 -14.14
N GLU A 158 8.09 -4.16 -13.84
CA GLU A 158 8.17 -3.64 -12.48
C GLU A 158 6.79 -3.13 -12.06
N VAL A 159 6.20 -3.76 -11.05
CA VAL A 159 4.84 -3.46 -10.58
C VAL A 159 4.85 -2.85 -9.19
N PHE A 160 3.83 -2.06 -8.93
CA PHE A 160 3.56 -1.32 -7.71
C PHE A 160 2.19 -1.76 -7.18
N PRO A 161 1.96 -1.72 -5.86
CA PRO A 161 0.60 -1.74 -5.34
C PRO A 161 -0.22 -0.63 -5.99
N VAL A 162 -1.44 -0.96 -6.42
CA VAL A 162 -2.38 0.00 -6.98
C VAL A 162 -3.73 -0.14 -6.31
N LEU A 163 -4.35 0.99 -6.03
CA LEU A 163 -5.74 1.07 -5.58
C LEU A 163 -6.48 2.05 -6.49
N TYR A 164 -7.74 1.76 -6.79
CA TYR A 164 -8.63 2.70 -7.46
C TYR A 164 -9.97 2.81 -6.74
N VAL A 165 -10.58 3.98 -6.86
CA VAL A 165 -11.86 4.33 -6.23
C VAL A 165 -12.68 5.20 -7.18
N ASP A 166 -13.99 5.04 -7.09
CA ASP A 166 -15.01 5.89 -7.71
C ASP A 166 -16.35 5.65 -7.00
N ASP A 167 -17.39 6.39 -7.38
CA ASP A 167 -18.75 6.24 -6.83
C ASP A 167 -18.80 6.26 -5.29
N GLY A 168 -18.01 7.16 -4.69
CA GLY A 168 -17.96 7.37 -3.25
C GLY A 168 -17.16 6.32 -2.45
N ALA A 169 -16.46 5.39 -3.10
CA ALA A 169 -15.64 4.41 -2.41
C ALA A 169 -14.49 5.04 -1.61
N ILE A 170 -14.17 4.42 -0.47
CA ILE A 170 -13.05 4.82 0.39
C ILE A 170 -12.28 3.58 0.82
N LEU A 171 -10.97 3.58 0.57
CA LEU A 171 -10.07 2.50 0.96
C LEU A 171 -8.95 3.01 1.87
N ASP A 172 -8.58 2.20 2.87
CA ASP A 172 -7.39 2.42 3.70
C ASP A 172 -6.34 1.34 3.39
N ALA A 173 -5.16 1.73 2.91
CA ALA A 173 -4.03 0.87 2.64
C ALA A 173 -3.07 0.81 3.84
N VAL A 174 -2.57 -0.39 4.13
CA VAL A 174 -1.54 -0.66 5.12
C VAL A 174 -0.42 -1.43 4.45
N PHE A 175 0.75 -0.81 4.38
CA PHE A 175 1.97 -1.42 3.85
C PHE A 175 2.85 -1.85 5.01
N SER A 176 3.06 -3.16 5.17
CA SER A 176 4.01 -3.69 6.14
C SER A 176 5.43 -3.62 5.55
N SER A 177 6.33 -2.93 6.24
CA SER A 177 7.77 -2.86 5.95
C SER A 177 8.54 -4.08 6.41
#